data_AF-A0A0Q4U124-F1
#
_entry.id   AF-A0A0Q4U124-F1
#
_cell.length_a   1.000
_cell.length_b   1.000
_cell.length_c   1.000
_cell.angle_alpha   90.00
_cell.angle_beta   90.00
_cell.angle_gamma   90.00
#
_symmetry.space_group_name_H-M   'P 1'
#
loop_
_entity.id
_entity.type
_entity.pdbx_description
1 polymer ?
#
loop_
_entity_poly.entity_id
_entity_poly.type
_entity_poly.pdbx_seq_one_letter_code
_entity_poly.pdbx_strand_id
1 'polypeptide(L)'
;MADDDLSDARPSRERAPSLARRRWWRVVRLLATVVILACACLAAALVWQFYVTAPWTRDGRVRVQVASVAPQVSGQIVDLRVADNQNVAKGDVLYVIDPVDFDISIATAQAELENREADLQVKRTQAARREALSTLSTSVEEKQQYAGTAKIAEAALASAKAQLHQARVNRGRTEVRSPVNGRVTNLLLRAGDYATAGTVNVAVIDTDSFWIDGYFEETKLAHIRVGDVARAELLGYSALIDGRVESITLGISNANASPSTQGLPNVDPVYTWVRLAQRVPVRIRIERVPDGVTLVAGMNATVSVGEPGAHGGAFWKTLRDRFTGPSASSGQERVPGAAAR
;
A
#
# COMPACT_ATOMS: atom_id res chain seq x y z
N MET A 1 -83.74 -68.92 -60.13
CA MET A 1 -84.16 -68.99 -58.72
C MET A 1 -82.87 -68.95 -57.92
N ALA A 2 -82.36 -67.76 -57.61
CA ALA A 2 -82.78 -66.91 -56.47
C ALA A 2 -82.42 -67.64 -55.16
N ASP A 3 -81.68 -67.13 -54.18
CA ASP A 3 -81.20 -65.79 -53.79
C ASP A 3 -79.89 -66.01 -52.98
N ASP A 4 -78.91 -65.11 -53.03
CA ASP A 4 -78.65 -64.06 -52.02
C ASP A 4 -78.56 -64.60 -50.57
N ASP A 5 -77.36 -64.60 -49.97
CA ASP A 5 -77.12 -63.82 -48.75
C ASP A 5 -75.65 -63.76 -48.34
N LEU A 6 -75.32 -62.65 -47.71
CA LEU A 6 -74.01 -62.08 -47.43
C LEU A 6 -73.29 -62.63 -46.20
N SER A 7 -71.98 -62.32 -46.18
CA SER A 7 -71.15 -62.01 -45.00
C SER A 7 -70.61 -63.18 -44.16
N ASP A 8 -69.28 -63.26 -44.02
CA ASP A 8 -68.55 -62.58 -42.93
C ASP A 8 -67.09 -63.08 -42.92
N ALA A 9 -66.24 -62.43 -43.71
CA ALA A 9 -64.80 -62.65 -43.64
C ALA A 9 -64.22 -61.69 -42.59
N ARG A 10 -63.97 -62.19 -41.37
CA ARG A 10 -63.29 -61.43 -40.32
C ARG A 10 -61.77 -61.46 -40.52
N PRO A 11 -61.08 -60.34 -40.73
CA PRO A 11 -59.63 -60.31 -40.66
C PRO A 11 -59.14 -60.25 -39.20
N SER A 12 -58.05 -60.95 -38.93
CA SER A 12 -57.39 -61.07 -37.64
C SER A 12 -56.34 -59.97 -37.42
N ARG A 13 -56.45 -59.29 -36.27
CA ARG A 13 -55.46 -58.51 -35.49
C ARG A 13 -54.35 -57.73 -36.22
N GLU A 14 -54.46 -56.40 -36.15
CA GLU A 14 -53.32 -55.52 -35.85
C GLU A 14 -53.64 -54.68 -34.60
N ARG A 15 -52.93 -54.93 -33.48
CA ARG A 15 -52.98 -54.04 -32.31
C ARG A 15 -52.23 -52.76 -32.67
N ALA A 16 -52.96 -51.75 -33.14
CA ALA A 16 -52.45 -50.39 -33.28
C ALA A 16 -51.77 -49.96 -31.96
N PRO A 17 -50.53 -49.40 -31.99
CA PRO A 17 -49.88 -48.96 -30.77
C PRO A 17 -50.76 -47.88 -30.14
N SER A 18 -51.18 -48.14 -28.90
CA SER A 18 -52.09 -47.26 -28.17
C SER A 18 -51.61 -45.81 -28.26
N LEU A 19 -52.53 -44.91 -28.61
CA LEU A 19 -52.28 -43.45 -28.69
C LEU A 19 -51.62 -42.90 -27.41
N ALA A 20 -51.79 -43.60 -26.28
CA ALA A 20 -51.11 -43.39 -25.02
C ALA A 20 -49.57 -43.46 -25.11
N ARG A 21 -48.99 -44.42 -25.82
CA ARG A 21 -47.52 -44.56 -25.94
C ARG A 21 -46.91 -43.43 -26.78
N ARG A 22 -47.60 -42.97 -27.84
CA ARG A 22 -47.15 -41.82 -28.65
C ARG A 22 -47.30 -40.49 -27.89
N ARG A 23 -48.35 -40.30 -27.08
CA ARG A 23 -48.49 -39.15 -26.18
C ARG A 23 -47.43 -39.16 -25.07
N TRP A 24 -47.18 -40.32 -24.46
CA TRP A 24 -46.12 -40.49 -23.44
C TRP A 24 -44.74 -40.09 -23.97
N TRP A 25 -44.35 -40.56 -25.16
CA TRP A 25 -43.06 -40.19 -25.76
C TRP A 25 -42.96 -38.71 -26.11
N ARG A 26 -44.07 -38.05 -26.47
CA ARG A 26 -44.09 -36.58 -26.63
C ARG A 26 -43.93 -35.86 -25.30
N VAL A 27 -44.59 -36.33 -24.24
CA VAL A 27 -44.46 -35.77 -22.88
C VAL A 27 -43.05 -35.95 -22.34
N VAL A 28 -42.43 -37.12 -22.54
CA VAL A 28 -41.03 -37.39 -22.15
C VAL A 28 -40.05 -36.50 -22.93
N ARG A 29 -40.25 -36.32 -24.25
CA ARG A 29 -39.42 -35.39 -25.04
C ARG A 29 -39.58 -33.93 -24.60
N LEU A 30 -40.81 -33.50 -24.30
CA LEU A 30 -41.09 -32.16 -23.77
C LEU A 30 -40.44 -31.94 -22.40
N LEU A 31 -40.58 -32.89 -21.49
CA LEU A 31 -39.90 -32.85 -20.18
C LEU A 31 -38.38 -32.81 -20.34
N ALA A 32 -37.81 -33.62 -21.23
CA ALA A 32 -36.37 -33.59 -21.51
C ALA A 32 -35.92 -32.21 -22.03
N THR A 33 -36.66 -31.59 -22.96
CA THR A 33 -36.34 -30.24 -23.44
C THR A 33 -36.48 -29.17 -22.36
N VAL A 34 -37.48 -29.28 -21.47
CA VAL A 34 -37.66 -28.35 -20.34
C VAL A 34 -36.53 -28.50 -19.32
N VAL A 35 -36.10 -29.73 -19.03
CA VAL A 35 -34.96 -29.98 -18.14
C VAL A 35 -33.67 -29.42 -18.73
N ILE A 36 -33.42 -29.64 -20.02
CA ILE A 36 -32.24 -29.06 -20.70
C ILE A 36 -32.27 -27.53 -20.66
N LEU A 37 -33.43 -26.92 -20.93
CA LEU A 37 -33.60 -25.47 -20.86
C LEU A 37 -33.36 -24.95 -19.43
N ALA A 38 -33.91 -25.63 -18.42
CA ALA A 38 -33.70 -25.28 -17.02
C ALA A 38 -32.23 -25.38 -16.62
N CYS A 39 -31.53 -26.44 -17.04
CA CYS A 39 -30.09 -26.58 -16.82
C CYS A 39 -29.29 -25.48 -17.53
N ALA A 40 -29.65 -25.11 -18.76
CA ALA A 40 -29.00 -24.02 -19.50
C ALA A 40 -29.22 -22.66 -18.82
N CYS A 41 -30.45 -22.36 -18.37
CA CYS A 41 -30.76 -21.15 -17.61
C CYS A 41 -30.01 -21.11 -16.27
N LEU A 42 -29.91 -22.24 -15.57
CA LEU A 42 -29.16 -22.34 -14.33
C LEU A 42 -27.66 -22.10 -14.56
N ALA A 43 -27.07 -22.72 -15.59
CA ALA A 43 -25.67 -22.50 -15.95
C ALA A 43 -25.40 -21.04 -16.34
N ALA A 44 -26.28 -20.42 -17.12
CA ALA A 44 -26.19 -19.00 -17.47
C ALA A 44 -26.27 -18.09 -16.23
N ALA A 45 -27.19 -18.38 -15.29
CA ALA A 45 -27.31 -17.63 -14.05
C ALA A 45 -26.06 -17.77 -13.16
N LEU A 46 -25.47 -18.96 -13.09
CA LEU A 46 -24.25 -19.22 -12.33
C LEU A 46 -23.03 -18.50 -12.92
N VAL A 47 -22.86 -18.55 -14.25
CA VAL A 47 -21.78 -17.84 -14.95
C VAL A 47 -21.95 -16.33 -14.81
N TRP A 48 -23.19 -15.84 -14.91
CA TRP A 48 -23.50 -14.43 -14.70
C TRP A 48 -23.15 -13.99 -13.28
N GLN A 49 -23.60 -14.75 -12.27
CA GLN A 49 -23.30 -14.46 -10.88
C GLN A 49 -21.79 -14.46 -10.65
N PHE A 50 -21.08 -15.46 -11.17
CA PHE A 50 -19.62 -15.54 -11.10
C PHE A 50 -18.93 -14.31 -11.70
N TYR A 51 -19.32 -13.91 -12.91
CA TYR A 51 -18.68 -12.79 -13.60
C TYR A 51 -18.95 -11.45 -12.91
N VAL A 52 -20.14 -11.29 -12.32
CA VAL A 52 -20.56 -10.06 -11.63
C VAL A 52 -19.97 -9.97 -10.22
N THR A 53 -19.87 -11.08 -9.49
CA THR A 53 -19.40 -11.06 -8.09
C THR A 53 -17.91 -11.29 -7.92
N ALA A 54 -17.23 -11.91 -8.89
CA ALA A 54 -15.78 -12.14 -8.81
C ALA A 54 -15.03 -10.81 -8.67
N PRO A 55 -14.27 -10.61 -7.58
CA PRO A 55 -13.57 -9.36 -7.33
C PRO A 55 -12.27 -9.33 -8.14
N TRP A 56 -12.42 -9.01 -9.43
CA TRP A 56 -11.31 -8.71 -10.33
C TRP A 56 -11.51 -7.36 -11.01
N THR A 57 -10.39 -6.72 -11.36
CA THR A 57 -10.32 -5.48 -12.13
C THR A 57 -9.14 -5.51 -13.09
N ARG A 58 -9.32 -4.93 -14.28
CA ARG A 58 -8.22 -4.70 -15.25
C ARG A 58 -7.53 -3.36 -15.06
N ASP A 59 -8.09 -2.51 -14.21
CA ASP A 59 -7.54 -1.20 -13.88
C ASP A 59 -6.75 -1.34 -12.58
N GLY A 60 -5.57 -1.94 -12.69
CA GLY A 60 -4.57 -1.98 -11.63
C GLY A 60 -3.36 -1.18 -12.06
N ARG A 61 -2.69 -0.53 -11.11
CA ARG A 61 -1.48 0.25 -11.37
C ARG A 61 -0.40 -0.03 -10.35
N VAL A 62 0.81 -0.29 -10.84
CA VAL A 62 2.00 -0.39 -9.98
C VAL A 62 2.36 1.01 -9.48
N ARG A 63 2.60 1.13 -8.18
CA ARG A 63 2.99 2.36 -7.50
C ARG A 63 4.22 2.11 -6.64
N VAL A 64 4.90 3.19 -6.28
CA VAL A 64 6.14 3.17 -5.51
C VAL A 64 6.25 4.46 -4.71
N GLN A 65 6.93 4.43 -3.56
CA GLN A 65 7.26 5.66 -2.84
C GLN A 65 8.42 6.34 -3.54
N VAL A 66 8.32 7.66 -3.65
CA VAL A 66 9.40 8.49 -4.17
C VAL A 66 9.90 9.35 -3.02
N ALA A 67 11.15 9.16 -2.66
CA ALA A 67 11.83 10.01 -1.70
C ALA A 67 12.29 11.29 -2.40
N SER A 68 11.63 12.39 -2.07
CA SER A 68 12.00 13.73 -2.52
C SER A 68 13.09 14.28 -1.61
N VAL A 69 14.34 14.28 -2.09
CA VAL A 69 15.51 14.71 -1.33
C VAL A 69 15.73 16.20 -1.53
N ALA A 70 15.59 16.95 -0.44
CA ALA A 70 15.87 18.37 -0.35
C ALA A 70 17.05 18.62 0.60
N PRO A 71 17.95 19.58 0.31
CA PRO A 71 19.03 19.93 1.20
C PRO A 71 18.45 20.66 2.44
N GLN A 72 19.13 20.53 3.57
CA GLN A 72 18.77 21.23 4.81
C GLN A 72 19.52 22.57 4.97
N VAL A 73 20.60 22.75 4.20
CA VAL A 73 21.41 23.97 4.15
C VAL A 73 21.51 24.43 2.69
N SER A 74 21.60 25.72 2.47
CA SER A 74 21.74 26.28 1.12
C SER A 74 23.22 26.46 0.77
N GLY A 75 23.56 26.35 -0.51
CA GLY A 75 24.90 26.63 -1.01
C GLY A 75 25.12 26.11 -2.42
N GLN A 76 26.30 26.38 -2.97
CA GLN A 76 26.68 25.90 -4.30
C GLN A 76 27.05 24.41 -4.26
N ILE A 77 26.65 23.64 -5.27
CA ILE A 77 27.00 22.24 -5.41
C ILE A 77 28.41 22.15 -6.01
N VAL A 78 29.35 21.56 -5.27
CA VAL A 78 30.74 21.39 -5.71
C VAL A 78 31.00 20.02 -6.34
N ASP A 79 30.27 19.01 -5.88
CA ASP A 79 30.47 17.62 -6.32
C ASP A 79 29.13 16.89 -6.44
N LEU A 80 28.91 16.26 -7.58
CA LEU A 80 27.72 15.46 -7.88
C LEU A 80 28.17 14.00 -8.03
N ARG A 81 27.86 13.18 -7.02
CA ARG A 81 28.36 11.80 -6.90
C ARG A 81 27.41 10.75 -7.51
N VAL A 82 26.28 11.20 -8.03
CA VAL A 82 25.27 10.32 -8.63
C VAL A 82 24.93 10.76 -10.04
N ALA A 83 24.65 9.77 -10.88
CA ALA A 83 24.11 9.95 -12.22
C ALA A 83 22.60 9.63 -12.26
N ASP A 84 21.93 10.13 -13.30
CA ASP A 84 20.54 9.76 -13.54
C ASP A 84 20.40 8.25 -13.78
N ASN A 85 19.30 7.65 -13.31
CA ASN A 85 19.03 6.21 -13.36
C ASN A 85 20.02 5.31 -12.59
N GLN A 86 20.92 5.86 -11.77
CA GLN A 86 21.85 5.08 -10.95
C GLN A 86 21.17 4.50 -9.70
N ASN A 87 21.53 3.26 -9.34
CA ASN A 87 21.16 2.65 -8.07
C ASN A 87 21.98 3.24 -6.91
N VAL A 88 21.28 3.60 -5.83
CA VAL A 88 21.84 4.17 -4.61
C VAL A 88 21.31 3.42 -3.39
N ALA A 89 22.17 3.21 -2.41
CA ALA A 89 21.77 2.68 -1.11
C ALA A 89 21.41 3.80 -0.15
N LYS A 90 20.66 3.45 0.91
CA LYS A 90 20.37 4.37 2.00
C LYS A 90 21.67 4.84 2.66
N GLY A 91 21.85 6.15 2.74
CA GLY A 91 23.03 6.80 3.29
C GLY A 91 24.08 7.21 2.26
N ASP A 92 23.96 6.77 1.00
CA ASP A 92 24.89 7.18 -0.05
C ASP A 92 24.80 8.69 -0.30
N VAL A 93 25.96 9.33 -0.48
CA VAL A 93 26.04 10.77 -0.77
C VAL A 93 25.61 10.99 -2.22
N LEU A 94 24.56 11.79 -2.41
CA LEU A 94 24.06 12.17 -3.72
C LEU A 94 24.90 13.32 -4.29
N TYR A 95 25.02 14.39 -3.53
CA TYR A 95 25.81 15.56 -3.90
C TYR A 95 26.32 16.28 -2.65
N VAL A 96 27.37 17.09 -2.84
CA VAL A 96 28.03 17.85 -1.78
C VAL A 96 27.88 19.33 -2.07
N ILE A 97 27.37 20.05 -1.08
CA ILE A 97 27.34 21.51 -1.04
C ILE A 97 28.70 22.01 -0.55
N ASP A 98 29.17 23.15 -1.07
CA ASP A 98 30.43 23.76 -0.66
C ASP A 98 30.55 23.87 0.87
N PRO A 99 31.52 23.19 1.51
CA PRO A 99 31.67 23.20 2.95
C PRO A 99 32.45 24.41 3.48
N VAL A 100 33.07 25.24 2.63
CA VAL A 100 34.04 26.27 3.05
C VAL A 100 33.46 27.21 4.12
N ASP A 101 32.28 27.77 3.89
CA ASP A 101 31.63 28.68 4.86
C ASP A 101 31.28 27.96 6.18
N PHE A 102 30.96 26.67 6.12
CA PHE A 102 30.63 25.86 7.28
C PHE A 102 31.89 25.48 8.08
N ASP A 103 33.01 25.19 7.42
CA ASP A 103 34.29 24.94 8.06
C ASP A 103 34.82 26.21 8.75
N ILE A 104 34.64 27.39 8.14
CA ILE A 104 34.93 28.69 8.78
C ILE A 104 34.03 28.90 10.00
N SER A 105 32.73 28.58 9.90
CA SER A 105 31.81 28.67 11.05
C SER A 105 32.19 27.73 12.19
N ILE A 106 32.74 26.55 11.90
CA ILE A 106 33.28 25.64 12.94
C ILE A 106 34.50 26.27 13.60
N ALA A 107 35.42 26.83 12.81
CA ALA A 107 36.63 27.45 13.33
C ALA A 107 36.32 28.65 14.24
N THR A 108 35.39 29.53 13.85
CA THR A 108 34.97 30.67 14.68
C THR A 108 34.26 30.23 15.95
N ALA A 109 33.37 29.23 15.89
CA ALA A 109 32.70 28.68 17.06
C ALA A 109 33.67 27.97 18.02
N GLN A 110 34.72 27.32 17.49
CA GLN A 110 35.78 26.69 18.28
C GLN A 110 36.61 27.74 19.01
N ALA A 111 36.99 28.83 18.35
CA ALA A 111 37.72 29.93 18.98
C ALA A 111 36.90 30.60 20.10
N GLU A 112 35.59 30.79 19.88
CA GLU A 112 34.70 31.33 20.91
C GLU A 112 34.56 30.37 22.10
N LEU A 113 34.48 29.06 21.85
CA LEU A 113 34.48 28.05 22.91
C LEU A 113 35.73 28.18 23.78
N GLU A 114 36.92 28.22 23.18
CA GLU A 114 38.20 28.35 23.88
C GLU A 114 38.28 29.65 24.69
N ASN A 115 37.78 30.75 24.14
CA ASN A 115 37.69 32.03 24.86
C ASN A 115 36.78 31.93 26.10
N ARG A 116 35.60 31.30 25.98
CA ARG A 116 34.69 31.10 27.12
C ARG A 116 35.23 30.12 28.15
N GLU A 117 35.98 29.10 27.74
CA GLU A 117 36.66 28.19 28.67
C GLU A 117 37.71 28.94 29.49
N ALA A 118 38.53 29.79 28.84
CA ALA A 118 39.51 30.63 29.52
C ALA A 118 38.85 31.64 30.48
N ASP A 119 37.78 32.34 30.07
CA ASP A 119 37.05 33.26 30.94
C ASP A 119 36.46 32.55 32.15
N LEU A 120 35.81 31.39 31.95
CA LEU A 120 35.27 30.59 33.05
C LEU A 120 36.37 30.18 34.04
N GLN A 121 37.54 29.77 33.55
CA GLN A 121 38.67 29.41 34.41
C GLN A 121 39.13 30.59 35.27
N VAL A 122 39.21 31.80 34.68
CA VAL A 122 39.55 33.02 35.41
C VAL A 122 38.48 33.33 36.48
N LYS A 123 37.20 33.31 36.12
CA LYS A 123 36.09 33.63 37.04
C LYS A 123 35.95 32.59 38.16
N ARG A 124 36.11 31.30 37.86
CA ARG A 124 36.12 30.23 38.88
C ARG A 124 37.27 30.38 39.85
N THR A 125 38.47 30.69 39.34
CA THR A 125 39.65 30.91 40.20
C THR A 125 39.47 32.14 41.09
N GLN A 126 38.89 33.22 40.56
CA GLN A 126 38.55 34.42 41.33
C GLN A 126 37.52 34.12 42.43
N ALA A 127 36.45 33.40 42.10
CA ALA A 127 35.44 32.99 43.07
C ALA A 127 36.04 32.10 44.17
N ALA A 128 36.84 31.09 43.82
CA ALA A 128 37.50 30.20 44.78
C ALA A 128 38.47 30.95 45.71
N ARG A 129 39.23 31.92 45.17
CA ARG A 129 40.13 32.76 45.96
C ARG A 129 39.36 33.61 46.97
N ARG A 130 38.22 34.18 46.58
CA ARG A 130 37.38 35.01 47.46
C ARG A 130 36.66 34.17 48.52
N GLU A 131 36.28 32.94 48.18
CA GLU A 131 35.66 32.01 49.12
C GLU A 131 36.62 31.65 50.26
N ALA A 132 37.89 31.41 49.94
CA ALA A 132 38.93 31.04 50.90
C ALA A 132 39.35 32.18 51.87
N LEU A 133 38.95 33.43 51.61
CA LEU A 133 39.21 34.54 52.52
C LEU A 133 38.22 34.52 53.71
N SER A 134 38.75 34.82 54.90
CA SER A 134 37.99 34.94 56.15
C SER A 134 36.85 35.96 56.03
N THR A 135 35.72 35.70 56.69
CA THR A 135 34.53 36.57 56.75
C THR A 135 34.84 37.97 57.33
N LEU A 136 35.96 38.13 58.04
CA LEU A 136 36.43 39.43 58.53
C LEU A 136 37.04 40.32 57.42
N SER A 137 37.36 39.76 56.26
CA SER A 137 38.05 40.45 55.17
C SER A 137 37.26 40.55 53.86
N THR A 138 36.07 39.93 53.76
CA THR A 138 35.23 39.94 52.54
C THR A 138 33.77 39.77 52.92
N SER A 139 32.89 40.60 52.35
CA SER A 139 31.44 40.57 52.62
C SER A 139 30.76 39.36 51.97
N VAL A 140 29.61 38.94 52.50
CA VAL A 140 28.84 37.81 51.94
C VAL A 140 28.31 38.16 50.55
N GLU A 141 27.92 39.42 50.34
CA GLU A 141 27.45 39.95 49.06
C GLU A 141 28.56 39.86 48.00
N GLU A 142 29.81 40.18 48.35
CA GLU A 142 30.93 40.08 47.43
C GLU A 142 31.19 38.62 47.03
N LYS A 143 31.17 37.67 47.98
CA LYS A 143 31.28 36.23 47.67
C LYS A 143 30.16 35.76 46.72
N GLN A 144 28.92 36.14 47.01
CA GLN A 144 27.77 35.82 46.17
C GLN A 144 27.88 36.43 44.76
N GLN A 145 28.40 37.65 44.65
CA GLN A 145 28.63 38.30 43.36
C GLN A 145 29.64 37.52 42.51
N TYR A 146 30.80 37.16 43.06
CA TYR A 146 31.80 36.37 42.31
C TYR A 146 31.28 34.97 41.95
N ALA A 147 30.58 34.29 42.87
CA ALA A 147 29.93 33.01 42.57
C ALA A 147 28.88 33.16 41.44
N GLY A 148 28.10 34.24 41.45
CA GLY A 148 27.18 34.61 40.38
C GLY A 148 27.89 34.83 39.05
N THR A 149 29.01 35.57 39.02
CA THR A 149 29.77 35.78 37.78
C THR A 149 30.38 34.49 37.21
N ALA A 150 30.85 33.57 38.05
CA ALA A 150 31.34 32.27 37.62
C ALA A 150 30.20 31.41 37.02
N LYS A 151 29.01 31.47 37.61
CA LYS A 151 27.81 30.79 37.09
C LYS A 151 27.35 31.36 35.75
N ILE A 152 27.43 32.69 35.56
CA ILE A 152 27.16 33.35 34.27
C ILE A 152 28.17 32.90 33.21
N ALA A 153 29.47 32.86 33.55
CA ALA A 153 30.51 32.37 32.65
C ALA A 153 30.30 30.89 32.26
N GLU A 154 29.81 30.07 33.20
CA GLU A 154 29.47 28.66 32.92
C GLU A 154 28.31 28.54 31.93
N ALA A 155 27.27 29.36 32.08
CA ALA A 155 26.18 29.43 31.11
C ALA A 155 26.66 29.93 29.74
N ALA A 156 27.57 30.91 29.70
CA ALA A 156 28.17 31.39 28.46
C ALA A 156 29.00 30.29 27.76
N LEU A 157 29.76 29.51 28.53
CA LEU A 157 30.48 28.34 28.01
C LEU A 157 29.52 27.31 27.42
N ALA A 158 28.42 26.99 28.12
CA ALA A 158 27.42 26.05 27.62
C ALA A 158 26.80 26.53 26.30
N SER A 159 26.54 27.83 26.15
CA SER A 159 26.08 28.44 24.90
C SER A 159 27.10 28.27 23.77
N ALA A 160 28.39 28.56 24.02
CA ALA A 160 29.45 28.39 23.02
C ALA A 160 29.60 26.93 22.57
N LYS A 161 29.48 25.95 23.50
CA LYS A 161 29.45 24.52 23.16
C LYS A 161 28.28 24.17 22.24
N ALA A 162 27.10 24.72 22.49
CA ALA A 162 25.93 24.50 21.65
C ALA A 162 26.10 25.11 20.24
N GLN A 163 26.71 26.30 20.14
CA GLN A 163 27.02 26.95 18.86
C GLN A 163 28.00 26.12 18.03
N LEU A 164 29.07 25.60 18.64
CA LEU A 164 30.02 24.70 17.97
C LEU A 164 29.33 23.41 17.49
N HIS A 165 28.47 22.82 18.32
CA HIS A 165 27.70 21.65 17.92
C HIS A 165 26.78 21.96 16.72
N GLN A 166 26.09 23.10 16.73
CA GLN A 166 25.25 23.52 15.61
C GLN A 166 26.06 23.72 14.31
N ALA A 167 27.24 24.34 14.39
CA ALA A 167 28.13 24.50 13.24
C ALA A 167 28.57 23.14 12.66
N ARG A 168 28.93 22.19 13.52
CA ARG A 168 29.28 20.81 13.10
C ARG A 168 28.11 20.08 12.44
N VAL A 169 26.89 20.22 12.96
CA VAL A 169 25.69 19.63 12.35
C VAL A 169 25.41 20.25 10.99
N ASN A 170 25.52 21.58 10.86
CA ASN A 170 25.32 22.27 9.58
C ASN A 170 26.36 21.83 8.54
N ARG A 171 27.63 21.66 8.94
CA ARG A 171 28.69 21.11 8.09
C ARG A 171 28.38 19.67 7.66
N GLY A 172 27.87 18.83 8.56
CA GLY A 172 27.41 17.47 8.19
C GLY A 172 26.22 17.45 7.22
N ARG A 173 25.39 18.50 7.23
CA ARG A 173 24.24 18.66 6.32
C ARG A 173 24.62 19.12 4.91
N THR A 174 25.89 19.46 4.67
CA THR A 174 26.40 19.79 3.32
C THR A 174 26.43 18.57 2.41
N GLU A 175 26.61 17.38 3.00
CA GLU A 175 26.53 16.11 2.28
C GLU A 175 25.07 15.62 2.26
N VAL A 176 24.41 15.79 1.12
CA VAL A 176 23.03 15.35 0.95
C VAL A 176 23.02 13.87 0.60
N ARG A 177 22.37 13.07 1.44
CA ARG A 177 22.37 11.60 1.35
C ARG A 177 21.01 11.03 0.96
N SER A 178 21.01 9.86 0.35
CA SER A 178 19.77 9.13 0.05
C SER A 178 19.12 8.62 1.34
N PRO A 179 17.82 8.89 1.59
CA PRO A 179 17.11 8.36 2.75
C PRO A 179 16.66 6.90 2.58
N VAL A 180 16.62 6.38 1.35
CA VAL A 180 16.09 5.07 0.96
C VAL A 180 17.04 4.32 0.02
N ASN A 181 16.85 3.01 -0.12
CA ASN A 181 17.50 2.23 -1.17
C ASN A 181 16.68 2.38 -2.44
N GLY A 182 17.33 2.74 -3.55
CA GLY A 182 16.54 3.11 -4.70
C GLY A 182 17.31 3.44 -5.95
N ARG A 183 16.58 4.02 -6.90
CA ARG A 183 17.14 4.49 -8.16
C ARG A 183 16.86 5.97 -8.31
N VAL A 184 17.90 6.74 -8.60
CA VAL A 184 17.76 8.18 -8.88
C VAL A 184 16.96 8.36 -10.17
N THR A 185 15.98 9.27 -10.15
CA THR A 185 15.16 9.57 -11.32
C THR A 185 15.13 11.07 -11.57
N ASN A 186 15.18 11.44 -12.86
CA ASN A 186 15.04 12.81 -13.32
C ASN A 186 16.05 13.75 -12.63
N LEU A 187 17.33 13.39 -12.66
CA LEU A 187 18.40 14.23 -12.13
C LEU A 187 18.71 15.39 -13.10
N LEU A 188 18.25 16.60 -12.74
CA LEU A 188 18.55 17.83 -13.50
C LEU A 188 19.75 18.61 -12.95
N LEU A 189 20.20 18.29 -11.74
CA LEU A 189 21.28 19.01 -11.08
C LEU A 189 22.61 18.81 -11.79
N ARG A 190 23.44 19.85 -11.74
CA ARG A 190 24.82 19.86 -12.20
C ARG A 190 25.74 20.45 -11.14
N ALA A 191 27.01 20.05 -11.18
CA ALA A 191 28.04 20.73 -10.40
C ALA A 191 28.09 22.21 -10.83
N GLY A 192 28.12 23.10 -9.85
CA GLY A 192 28.01 24.55 -10.03
C GLY A 192 26.61 25.12 -9.78
N ASP A 193 25.55 24.31 -9.81
CA ASP A 193 24.20 24.76 -9.49
C ASP A 193 24.08 25.18 -8.02
N TYR A 194 23.09 26.03 -7.71
CA TYR A 194 22.82 26.47 -6.35
C TYR A 194 21.67 25.69 -5.73
N ALA A 195 21.94 25.03 -4.61
CA ALA A 195 20.96 24.26 -3.86
C ALA A 195 20.32 25.14 -2.76
N THR A 196 18.99 25.22 -2.74
CA THR A 196 18.24 25.99 -1.73
C THR A 196 17.61 25.06 -0.70
N ALA A 197 17.81 25.38 0.59
CA ALA A 197 17.24 24.62 1.69
C ALA A 197 15.71 24.47 1.57
N GLY A 198 15.23 23.24 1.69
CA GLY A 198 13.80 22.91 1.58
C GLY A 198 13.27 22.70 0.15
N THR A 199 14.05 23.02 -0.89
CA THR A 199 13.65 22.74 -2.28
C THR A 199 14.12 21.34 -2.69
N VAL A 200 13.22 20.54 -3.24
CA VAL A 200 13.54 19.20 -3.72
C VAL A 200 14.43 19.29 -4.95
N ASN A 201 15.59 18.67 -4.86
CA ASN A 201 16.60 18.67 -5.90
C ASN A 201 16.71 17.30 -6.58
N VAL A 202 16.62 16.22 -5.80
CA VAL A 202 16.78 14.86 -6.31
C VAL A 202 15.57 14.02 -5.89
N ALA A 203 15.05 13.22 -6.81
CA ALA A 203 14.04 12.22 -6.53
C ALA A 203 14.67 10.82 -6.58
N VAL A 204 14.44 10.02 -5.55
CA VAL A 204 14.88 8.62 -5.48
C VAL A 204 13.65 7.72 -5.39
N ILE A 205 13.52 6.81 -6.35
CA ILE A 205 12.47 5.78 -6.34
C ILE A 205 12.89 4.69 -5.37
N ASP A 206 12.12 4.47 -4.32
CA ASP A 206 12.40 3.44 -3.31
C ASP A 206 12.09 2.05 -3.88
N THR A 207 13.12 1.21 -4.00
CA THR A 207 12.95 -0.12 -4.61
C THR A 207 12.28 -1.12 -3.65
N ASP A 208 12.24 -0.81 -2.35
CA ASP A 208 11.71 -1.69 -1.32
C ASP A 208 10.20 -1.47 -1.08
N SER A 209 9.60 -0.41 -1.64
CA SER A 209 8.22 0.00 -1.38
C SER A 209 7.32 -0.02 -2.61
N PHE A 210 7.41 -1.06 -3.45
CA PHE A 210 6.43 -1.27 -4.51
C PHE A 210 5.10 -1.84 -3.98
N TRP A 211 3.98 -1.30 -4.47
CA TRP A 211 2.64 -1.87 -4.27
C TRP A 211 1.81 -1.75 -5.54
N ILE A 212 0.64 -2.39 -5.54
CA ILE A 212 -0.31 -2.33 -6.66
C ILE A 212 -1.62 -1.75 -6.14
N ASP A 213 -2.09 -0.68 -6.77
CA ASP A 213 -3.45 -0.17 -6.54
C ASP A 213 -4.38 -0.82 -7.55
N GLY A 214 -5.35 -1.62 -7.08
CA GLY A 214 -6.43 -2.15 -7.89
C GLY A 214 -7.67 -1.28 -7.77
N TYR A 215 -8.17 -0.74 -8.88
CA TYR A 215 -9.38 0.08 -8.90
C TYR A 215 -10.61 -0.79 -9.13
N PHE A 216 -11.26 -1.21 -8.04
CA PHE A 216 -12.43 -2.09 -8.07
C PHE A 216 -13.74 -1.31 -8.15
N GLU A 217 -14.75 -1.88 -8.80
CA GLU A 217 -16.10 -1.31 -8.81
C GLU A 217 -16.72 -1.40 -7.41
N GLU A 218 -17.42 -0.35 -6.98
CA GLU A 218 -18.12 -0.27 -5.69
C GLU A 218 -19.00 -1.50 -5.42
N THR A 219 -19.64 -2.04 -6.45
CA THR A 219 -20.49 -3.25 -6.39
C THR A 219 -19.73 -4.51 -5.98
N LYS A 220 -18.42 -4.57 -6.21
CA LYS A 220 -17.56 -5.73 -5.91
C LYS A 220 -16.91 -5.66 -4.53
N LEU A 221 -16.91 -4.49 -3.88
CA LEU A 221 -16.22 -4.28 -2.60
C LEU A 221 -16.75 -5.15 -1.45
N ALA A 222 -18.04 -5.51 -1.46
CA ALA A 222 -18.62 -6.39 -0.44
C ALA A 222 -17.93 -7.76 -0.35
N HIS A 223 -17.21 -8.16 -1.41
CA HIS A 223 -16.49 -9.43 -1.51
C HIS A 223 -14.97 -9.30 -1.31
N ILE A 224 -14.48 -8.12 -0.92
CA ILE A 224 -13.06 -7.85 -0.68
C ILE A 224 -12.86 -7.51 0.80
N ARG A 225 -11.96 -8.22 1.46
CA ARG A 225 -11.57 -7.96 2.85
C ARG A 225 -10.07 -7.69 2.94
N VAL A 226 -9.69 -6.91 3.95
CA VAL A 226 -8.29 -6.70 4.29
C VAL A 226 -7.68 -8.03 4.72
N GLY A 227 -6.52 -8.38 4.16
CA GLY A 227 -5.83 -9.66 4.38
C GLY A 227 -6.10 -10.71 3.31
N ASP A 228 -7.08 -10.52 2.43
CA ASP A 228 -7.37 -11.45 1.35
C ASP A 228 -6.18 -11.62 0.40
N VAL A 229 -5.99 -12.84 -0.10
CA VAL A 229 -4.97 -13.13 -1.12
C VAL A 229 -5.35 -12.42 -2.40
N ALA A 230 -4.38 -11.72 -3.01
CA ALA A 230 -4.55 -11.05 -4.27
C ALA A 230 -3.46 -11.50 -5.25
N ARG A 231 -3.83 -11.59 -6.52
CA ARG A 231 -2.89 -11.82 -7.61
C ARG A 231 -2.98 -10.69 -8.60
N ALA A 232 -1.83 -10.26 -9.09
CA ALA A 232 -1.73 -9.27 -10.14
C ALA A 232 -0.97 -9.82 -11.34
N GLU A 233 -1.53 -9.63 -12.52
CA GLU A 233 -0.89 -9.93 -13.80
C GLU A 233 -0.54 -8.59 -14.46
N LEU A 234 0.76 -8.32 -14.64
CA LEU A 234 1.20 -7.11 -15.32
C LEU A 234 0.95 -7.26 -16.82
N LEU A 235 0.47 -6.21 -17.49
CA LEU A 235 0.15 -6.28 -18.92
C LEU A 235 1.32 -6.74 -19.81
N GLY A 236 2.55 -6.43 -19.41
CA GLY A 236 3.77 -6.80 -20.14
C GLY A 236 4.40 -8.14 -19.74
N TYR A 237 3.87 -8.86 -18.74
CA TYR A 237 4.46 -10.08 -18.22
C TYR A 237 3.40 -11.16 -17.99
N SER A 238 3.69 -12.41 -18.35
CA SER A 238 2.79 -13.54 -18.08
C SER A 238 2.90 -14.10 -16.65
N ALA A 239 3.91 -13.65 -15.89
CA ALA A 239 4.13 -14.10 -14.52
C ALA A 239 3.15 -13.41 -13.57
N LEU A 240 2.47 -14.20 -12.74
CA LEU A 240 1.57 -13.71 -11.70
C LEU A 240 2.38 -13.22 -10.49
N ILE A 241 2.06 -12.03 -10.02
CA ILE A 241 2.59 -11.46 -8.78
C ILE A 241 1.62 -11.81 -7.66
N ASP A 242 2.14 -12.48 -6.64
CA ASP A 242 1.37 -12.80 -5.43
C ASP A 242 1.46 -11.65 -4.42
N GLY A 243 0.32 -11.29 -3.86
CA GLY A 243 0.19 -10.24 -2.87
C GLY A 243 -0.99 -10.43 -1.94
N ARG A 244 -1.22 -9.45 -1.07
CA ARG A 244 -2.39 -9.41 -0.18
C ARG A 244 -3.00 -8.03 -0.16
N VAL A 245 -4.32 -7.99 0.04
CA VAL A 245 -5.04 -6.75 0.29
C VAL A 245 -4.55 -6.15 1.60
N GLU A 246 -3.86 -5.01 1.51
CA GLU A 246 -3.33 -4.30 2.68
C GLU A 246 -4.37 -3.33 3.23
N SER A 247 -5.02 -2.56 2.35
CA SER A 247 -6.04 -1.60 2.76
C SER A 247 -7.02 -1.29 1.62
N ILE A 248 -8.21 -0.87 2.01
CA ILE A 248 -9.22 -0.34 1.11
C ILE A 248 -9.30 1.16 1.39
N THR A 249 -9.23 1.96 0.34
CA THR A 249 -9.24 3.42 0.49
C THR A 249 -10.57 3.89 1.07
N LEU A 250 -10.51 4.71 2.12
CA LEU A 250 -11.68 5.21 2.86
C LEU A 250 -12.28 6.50 2.26
N GLY A 251 -11.60 7.13 1.30
CA GLY A 251 -12.05 8.38 0.70
C GLY A 251 -11.59 8.56 -0.74
N ILE A 252 -12.51 8.94 -1.62
CA ILE A 252 -12.24 9.30 -3.01
C ILE A 252 -12.59 10.78 -3.15
N SER A 253 -11.69 11.58 -3.71
CA SER A 253 -11.96 13.00 -3.96
C SER A 253 -13.10 13.12 -4.97
N ASN A 254 -14.19 13.79 -4.58
CA ASN A 254 -15.30 14.11 -5.46
C ASN A 254 -15.04 15.49 -6.09
N ALA A 255 -15.08 15.59 -7.42
CA ALA A 255 -14.97 16.87 -8.13
C ALA A 255 -16.04 17.89 -7.64
N ASN A 256 -17.22 17.40 -7.23
CA ASN A 256 -18.31 18.21 -6.68
C ASN A 256 -18.11 18.65 -5.23
N ALA A 257 -17.05 18.20 -4.57
CA ALA A 257 -16.70 18.58 -3.20
C ALA A 257 -15.54 19.59 -3.15
N SER A 258 -15.10 20.10 -4.31
CA SER A 258 -14.07 21.15 -4.34
C SER A 258 -14.68 22.50 -3.90
N PRO A 259 -14.10 23.18 -2.90
CA PRO A 259 -14.49 24.55 -2.57
C PRO A 259 -14.23 25.44 -3.79
N SER A 260 -15.25 26.21 -4.22
CA SER A 260 -15.05 27.29 -5.19
C SER A 260 -14.27 28.45 -4.55
N THR A 261 -13.76 29.36 -5.39
CA THR A 261 -13.04 30.57 -4.98
C THR A 261 -13.80 31.46 -3.99
N GLN A 262 -15.13 31.30 -3.89
CA GLN A 262 -16.00 32.03 -2.97
C GLN A 262 -16.31 31.26 -1.66
N GLY A 263 -15.68 30.10 -1.43
CA GLY A 263 -15.96 29.23 -0.28
C GLY A 263 -17.27 28.45 -0.37
N LEU A 264 -17.93 28.45 -1.53
CA LEU A 264 -19.14 27.67 -1.80
C LEU A 264 -18.79 26.35 -2.50
N PRO A 265 -19.46 25.22 -2.22
CA PRO A 265 -19.23 23.99 -2.97
C PRO A 265 -19.54 24.18 -4.47
N ASN A 266 -18.61 23.81 -5.35
CA ASN A 266 -18.89 23.72 -6.78
C ASN A 266 -19.56 22.37 -7.07
N VAL A 267 -20.84 22.37 -7.47
CA VAL A 267 -21.57 21.13 -7.78
C VAL A 267 -21.72 21.02 -9.30
N ASP A 268 -20.98 20.10 -9.93
CA ASP A 268 -21.21 19.80 -11.33
C ASP A 268 -22.54 19.04 -11.47
N PRO A 269 -23.43 19.47 -12.40
CA PRO A 269 -24.72 18.82 -12.60
C PRO A 269 -24.53 17.38 -13.08
N VAL A 270 -24.98 16.41 -12.27
CA VAL A 270 -24.91 14.98 -12.59
C VAL A 270 -26.21 14.57 -13.30
N TYR A 271 -26.14 14.14 -14.55
CA TYR A 271 -27.29 13.59 -15.28
C TYR A 271 -27.53 12.13 -14.84
N THR A 272 -28.58 11.90 -14.04
CA THR A 272 -28.78 10.68 -13.22
C THR A 272 -29.41 9.47 -13.93
N TRP A 273 -29.60 9.50 -15.26
CA TRP A 273 -30.27 8.41 -15.97
C TRP A 273 -29.44 7.11 -16.03
N VAL A 274 -28.14 7.17 -15.73
CA VAL A 274 -27.27 6.00 -15.53
C VAL A 274 -26.39 6.20 -14.30
N ARG A 275 -26.49 5.31 -13.31
CA ARG A 275 -25.57 5.26 -12.15
C ARG A 275 -24.41 4.32 -12.48
N LEU A 276 -23.22 4.89 -12.65
CA LEU A 276 -21.99 4.12 -12.79
C LEU A 276 -21.41 3.83 -11.40
N ALA A 277 -20.93 2.61 -11.19
CA ALA A 277 -20.20 2.27 -9.97
C ALA A 277 -18.90 3.07 -9.91
N GLN A 278 -18.59 3.65 -8.75
CA GLN A 278 -17.30 4.30 -8.55
C GLN A 278 -16.18 3.26 -8.47
N ARG A 279 -14.98 3.69 -8.88
CA ARG A 279 -13.76 2.89 -8.83
C ARG A 279 -13.05 3.19 -7.51
N VAL A 280 -13.04 2.22 -6.60
CA VAL A 280 -12.44 2.36 -5.27
C VAL A 280 -11.05 1.72 -5.28
N PRO A 281 -9.99 2.48 -4.98
CA PRO A 281 -8.64 1.93 -4.94
C PRO A 281 -8.44 1.03 -3.73
N VAL A 282 -8.06 -0.21 -4.00
CA VAL A 282 -7.65 -1.22 -3.02
C VAL A 282 -6.14 -1.40 -3.15
N ARG A 283 -5.42 -1.15 -2.07
CA ARG A 283 -3.96 -1.30 -2.03
C ARG A 283 -3.59 -2.75 -1.77
N ILE A 284 -2.71 -3.27 -2.62
CA ILE A 284 -2.19 -4.63 -2.55
C ILE A 284 -0.70 -4.58 -2.29
N ARG A 285 -0.30 -5.14 -1.15
CA ARG A 285 1.10 -5.34 -0.80
C ARG A 285 1.63 -6.54 -1.56
N ILE A 286 2.75 -6.35 -2.25
CA ILE A 286 3.43 -7.41 -2.99
C ILE A 286 4.20 -8.29 -2.00
N GLU A 287 4.01 -9.61 -2.05
CA GLU A 287 4.73 -10.55 -1.17
C GLU A 287 5.92 -11.19 -1.89
N ARG A 288 5.77 -11.45 -3.19
CA ARG A 288 6.84 -12.02 -4.02
C ARG A 288 6.76 -11.50 -5.44
N VAL A 289 7.89 -11.01 -5.94
CA VAL A 289 8.08 -10.69 -7.36
C VAL A 289 8.75 -11.89 -8.03
N PRO A 290 8.18 -12.44 -9.12
CA PRO A 290 8.82 -13.51 -9.90
C PRO A 290 10.14 -13.07 -10.53
N ASP A 291 11.08 -14.01 -10.71
CA ASP A 291 12.36 -13.75 -11.36
C ASP A 291 12.16 -13.24 -12.80
N GLY A 292 12.93 -12.22 -13.18
CA GLY A 292 12.86 -11.60 -14.52
C GLY A 292 11.78 -10.53 -14.70
N VAL A 293 10.96 -10.25 -13.67
CA VAL A 293 10.00 -9.13 -13.68
C VAL A 293 10.65 -7.87 -13.11
N THR A 294 10.81 -6.84 -13.94
CA THR A 294 11.21 -5.51 -13.46
C THR A 294 9.96 -4.67 -13.23
N LEU A 295 9.71 -4.28 -11.98
CA LEU A 295 8.61 -3.40 -11.62
C LEU A 295 8.94 -1.96 -12.01
N VAL A 296 8.01 -1.33 -12.74
CA VAL A 296 8.08 0.09 -13.07
C VAL A 296 6.79 0.74 -12.59
N ALA A 297 6.92 1.85 -11.87
CA ALA A 297 5.78 2.63 -11.44
C ALA A 297 4.96 3.11 -12.65
N GLY A 298 3.65 2.95 -12.59
CA GLY A 298 2.72 3.27 -13.68
C GLY A 298 2.39 2.10 -14.61
N MET A 299 3.01 0.93 -14.46
CA MET A 299 2.60 -0.26 -15.21
C MET A 299 1.15 -0.64 -14.92
N ASN A 300 0.44 -1.03 -15.98
CA ASN A 300 -0.93 -1.53 -15.87
C ASN A 300 -0.92 -3.00 -15.42
N ALA A 301 -1.84 -3.33 -14.52
CA ALA A 301 -2.00 -4.66 -13.96
C ALA A 301 -3.48 -5.08 -13.97
N THR A 302 -3.74 -6.34 -14.26
CA THR A 302 -5.02 -6.97 -13.96
C THR A 302 -4.93 -7.60 -12.58
N VAL A 303 -5.85 -7.26 -11.70
CA VAL A 303 -5.83 -7.67 -10.30
C VAL A 303 -7.07 -8.52 -10.00
N SER A 304 -6.87 -9.65 -9.35
CA SER A 304 -7.95 -10.50 -8.82
C SER A 304 -7.72 -10.79 -7.34
N VAL A 305 -8.76 -10.65 -6.52
CA VAL A 305 -8.76 -10.97 -5.09
C VAL A 305 -9.50 -12.29 -4.86
N GLY A 306 -8.99 -13.14 -3.97
CA GLY A 306 -9.60 -14.42 -3.61
C GLY A 306 -8.64 -15.62 -3.68
N GLU A 307 -9.04 -16.73 -3.06
CA GLU A 307 -8.22 -17.94 -2.96
C GLU A 307 -7.93 -18.61 -4.32
N PRO A 308 -6.71 -19.15 -4.51
CA PRO A 308 -6.37 -19.97 -5.66
C PRO A 308 -7.33 -21.15 -5.79
N GLY A 309 -8.11 -21.20 -6.87
CA GLY A 309 -8.98 -22.34 -7.16
C GLY A 309 -10.34 -22.35 -6.46
N ALA A 310 -10.67 -21.37 -5.61
CA ALA A 310 -12.04 -21.21 -5.11
C ALA A 310 -13.04 -20.90 -6.24
N HIS A 311 -12.56 -20.34 -7.34
CA HIS A 311 -13.40 -19.96 -8.47
C HIS A 311 -13.61 -21.08 -9.51
N GLY A 312 -12.69 -22.04 -9.62
CA GLY A 312 -12.83 -23.20 -10.52
C GLY A 312 -13.23 -24.50 -9.82
N GLY A 313 -12.80 -24.71 -8.57
CA GLY A 313 -12.99 -25.95 -7.82
C GLY A 313 -14.13 -25.92 -6.80
N ALA A 314 -14.44 -24.76 -6.21
CA ALA A 314 -15.53 -24.67 -5.22
C ALA A 314 -16.91 -24.90 -5.87
N PHE A 315 -17.07 -24.55 -7.14
CA PHE A 315 -18.27 -24.91 -7.91
C PHE A 315 -18.48 -26.43 -7.91
N TRP A 316 -17.47 -27.21 -8.30
CA TRP A 316 -17.55 -28.67 -8.35
C TRP A 316 -17.62 -29.32 -6.96
N LYS A 317 -16.99 -28.73 -5.95
CA LYS A 317 -17.02 -29.24 -4.56
C LYS A 317 -18.39 -29.00 -3.92
N THR A 318 -18.96 -27.82 -4.09
CA THR A 318 -20.33 -27.47 -3.62
C THR A 318 -21.40 -28.25 -4.38
N LEU A 319 -21.19 -28.53 -5.67
CA LEU A 319 -22.08 -29.40 -6.45
C LEU A 319 -21.98 -30.85 -5.97
N ARG A 320 -20.78 -31.36 -5.71
CA ARG A 320 -20.55 -32.74 -5.23
C ARG A 320 -21.17 -32.96 -3.85
N ASP A 321 -20.95 -32.05 -2.91
CA ASP A 321 -21.49 -32.15 -1.54
C ASP A 321 -23.02 -32.03 -1.48
N ARG A 322 -23.65 -31.42 -2.48
CA ARG A 322 -25.12 -31.42 -2.62
C ARG A 322 -25.70 -32.67 -3.29
N PHE A 323 -24.90 -33.40 -4.06
CA PHE A 323 -25.33 -34.64 -4.74
C PHE A 323 -24.98 -35.91 -3.95
N THR A 324 -23.92 -35.90 -3.14
CA THR A 324 -23.64 -36.95 -2.16
C THR A 324 -24.23 -36.53 -0.83
N GLY A 325 -25.50 -36.89 -0.59
CA GLY A 325 -26.11 -36.76 0.73
C GLY A 325 -25.26 -37.41 1.82
N PRO A 326 -25.43 -37.02 3.09
CA PRO A 326 -24.57 -37.47 4.18
C PRO A 326 -24.59 -39.00 4.23
N SER A 327 -23.43 -39.62 3.98
CA SER A 327 -23.26 -41.05 4.17
C SER A 327 -23.46 -41.34 5.65
N ALA A 328 -24.61 -41.94 5.98
CA ALA A 328 -24.84 -42.59 7.25
C ALA A 328 -23.73 -43.64 7.45
N SER A 329 -22.79 -43.35 8.35
CA SER A 329 -21.94 -44.37 8.96
C SER A 329 -22.36 -44.47 10.42
N SER A 330 -22.89 -45.64 10.73
CA SER A 330 -23.23 -46.15 12.03
C SER A 330 -21.99 -46.36 12.89
N GLY A 331 -22.12 -46.07 14.19
CA GLY A 331 -21.63 -46.97 15.24
C GLY A 331 -20.45 -46.49 16.08
N GLN A 332 -20.67 -46.55 17.40
CA GLN A 332 -19.68 -46.64 18.50
C GLN A 332 -18.87 -45.35 18.82
N GLU A 333 -18.67 -44.90 20.07
CA GLU A 333 -18.72 -45.56 21.37
C GLU A 333 -18.69 -44.54 22.54
N ARG A 334 -19.42 -44.86 23.61
CA ARG A 334 -19.26 -44.57 25.06
C ARG A 334 -19.13 -43.13 25.63
N VAL A 335 -20.07 -42.89 26.54
CA VAL A 335 -20.09 -41.97 27.68
C VAL A 335 -18.92 -42.25 28.65
N PRO A 336 -18.40 -41.22 29.34
CA PRO A 336 -18.20 -41.36 30.78
C PRO A 336 -18.76 -40.16 31.54
N GLY A 337 -19.63 -40.45 32.50
CA GLY A 337 -20.15 -39.51 33.49
C GLY A 337 -20.10 -40.12 34.88
N ALA A 338 -19.17 -39.59 35.68
CA ALA A 338 -19.20 -39.42 37.13
C ALA A 338 -19.23 -40.62 38.12
N ALA A 339 -18.25 -40.55 39.03
CA ALA A 339 -18.26 -40.86 40.47
C ALA A 339 -18.22 -42.33 40.96
N ALA A 340 -17.12 -42.71 41.63
CA ALA A 340 -17.11 -42.99 43.09
C ALA A 340 -15.73 -43.51 43.57
N ARG A 341 -15.29 -42.97 44.71
CA ARG A 341 -14.12 -43.26 45.58
C ARG A 341 -12.82 -42.56 45.24
#